data_AF-A0A3D8IVE0-F1
#
_entry.id   AF-A0A3D8IVE0-F1
#
_cell.length_a   1.000
_cell.length_b   1.000
_cell.length_c   1.000
_cell.angle_alpha   90.00
_cell.angle_beta   90.00
_cell.angle_gamma   90.00
#
_symmetry.space_group_name_H-M   'P 1'
#
loop_
_entity.id
_entity.type
_entity.pdbx_description
1 polymer ?
#
loop_
_entity_poly.entity_id
_entity_poly.type
_entity_poly.pdbx_seq_one_letter_code
_entity_poly.pdbx_strand_id
1 'polypeptide(L)'
;MELKVAKTDLQSKENEVKISLDEVLRQYKEENRHVFYFDGQNAHKDMQKAQNTIQKDGYRVQLNEVRYGLDENNYIYEIHII
;
A
#
# COMPACT_ATOMS: atom_id res chain seq x y z
N MET A 1 -6.73 10.81 -3.09
CA MET A 1 -5.29 10.53 -3.26
C MET A 1 -5.20 9.13 -3.82
N GLU A 2 -4.44 8.97 -4.90
CA GLU A 2 -4.25 7.70 -5.60
C GLU A 2 -2.83 7.21 -5.34
N LEU A 3 -2.71 5.97 -4.86
CA LEU A 3 -1.44 5.35 -4.50
C LEU A 3 -1.11 4.21 -5.45
N LYS A 4 0.16 4.06 -5.85
CA LYS A 4 0.57 2.95 -6.73
C LYS A 4 0.67 1.65 -5.93
N VAL A 5 -0.09 0.65 -6.33
CA VAL A 5 -0.02 -0.70 -5.77
C VAL A 5 1.23 -1.41 -6.29
N ALA A 6 1.87 -2.21 -5.44
CA ALA A 6 2.99 -3.04 -5.86
C ALA A 6 2.51 -4.09 -6.88
N LYS A 7 3.32 -4.35 -7.91
CA LYS A 7 3.00 -5.40 -8.88
C LYS A 7 3.09 -6.77 -8.20
N THR A 8 2.04 -7.58 -8.37
CA THR A 8 2.05 -8.99 -7.96
C THR A 8 2.88 -9.87 -8.89
N ASP A 9 3.13 -9.42 -10.12
CA ASP A 9 3.86 -10.18 -11.13
C ASP A 9 4.79 -9.27 -11.95
N LEU A 10 6.06 -9.68 -12.13
CA LEU A 10 7.07 -8.94 -12.90
C LEU A 10 6.71 -8.87 -14.40
N GLN A 11 5.93 -9.83 -14.91
CA GLN A 11 5.49 -9.87 -16.32
C GLN A 11 4.17 -9.13 -16.58
N SER A 12 3.48 -8.65 -15.54
CA SER A 12 2.22 -7.92 -15.73
C SER A 12 2.47 -6.58 -16.41
N LYS A 13 1.98 -6.49 -17.65
CA LYS A 13 1.97 -5.30 -18.52
C LYS A 13 1.05 -4.19 -18.01
N GLU A 14 0.29 -4.42 -16.95
CA GLU A 14 -0.51 -3.38 -16.30
C GLU A 14 0.43 -2.37 -15.64
N ASN A 15 0.68 -1.32 -16.40
CA ASN A 15 1.39 -0.14 -15.95
C ASN A 15 0.54 0.53 -14.86
N GLU A 16 1.08 0.59 -13.65
CA GLU A 16 0.62 1.50 -12.60
C GLU A 16 -0.84 1.31 -12.18
N VAL A 17 -1.16 0.17 -11.55
CA VAL A 17 -2.42 0.02 -10.82
C VAL A 17 -2.40 1.03 -9.66
N LYS A 18 -3.20 2.08 -9.79
CA LYS A 18 -3.42 3.06 -8.74
C LYS A 18 -4.66 2.67 -7.96
N ILE A 19 -4.54 2.54 -6.65
CA ILE A 19 -5.67 2.33 -5.75
C ILE A 19 -5.94 3.60 -4.96
N SER A 20 -7.22 3.91 -4.79
CA SER A 20 -7.66 4.98 -3.91
C SER A 20 -7.81 4.47 -2.47
N LEU A 21 -7.64 5.35 -1.48
CA LEU A 21 -7.88 5.04 -0.06
C LEU A 21 -9.27 4.45 0.19
N ASP A 22 -10.28 4.94 -0.53
CA ASP A 22 -11.65 4.44 -0.45
C ASP A 22 -11.75 2.98 -0.91
N GLU A 23 -11.05 2.61 -1.98
CA GLU A 23 -10.97 1.22 -2.43
C GLU A 23 -10.20 0.33 -1.46
N VAL A 24 -9.13 0.83 -0.83
CA VAL A 24 -8.42 0.07 0.22
C VAL A 24 -9.36 -0.26 1.37
N LEU A 25 -10.13 0.72 1.85
CA LEU A 25 -11.13 0.52 2.90
C LEU A 25 -12.28 -0.40 2.44
N ARG A 26 -12.67 -0.30 1.17
CA ARG A 26 -13.67 -1.16 0.56
C ARG A 26 -13.21 -2.62 0.52
N GLN A 27 -11.99 -2.90 0.04
CA GLN A 27 -11.40 -4.24 0.05
C GLN A 27 -11.19 -4.78 1.47
N TYR A 28 -10.83 -3.91 2.42
CA TYR A 28 -10.76 -4.28 3.83
C TYR A 28 -12.13 -4.76 4.35
N LYS A 29 -13.20 -4.02 4.07
CA LYS A 29 -14.56 -4.34 4.54
C LYS A 29 -15.22 -5.51 3.79
N GLU A 30 -15.10 -5.56 2.47
CA GLU A 30 -15.77 -6.56 1.63
C GLU A 30 -14.96 -7.86 1.52
N GLU A 31 -13.63 -7.76 1.38
CA GLU A 31 -12.78 -8.92 1.11
C GLU A 31 -12.01 -9.40 2.37
N ASN A 32 -12.19 -8.75 3.52
CA ASN A 32 -11.40 -9.01 4.74
C ASN A 32 -9.87 -8.98 4.46
N ARG A 33 -9.46 -8.14 3.50
CA ARG A 33 -8.05 -7.98 3.18
C ARG A 33 -7.43 -7.00 4.16
N HIS A 34 -6.55 -7.51 5.03
CA HIS A 34 -5.86 -6.71 6.04
C HIS A 34 -4.54 -6.11 5.55
N VAL A 35 -3.87 -6.77 4.59
CA VAL A 35 -2.52 -6.39 4.14
C VAL A 35 -2.57 -5.88 2.70
N PHE A 36 -1.95 -4.72 2.47
CA PHE A 36 -1.85 -4.07 1.16
C PHE A 36 -0.39 -3.73 0.85
N TYR A 37 0.08 -4.10 -0.34
CA TYR A 37 1.43 -3.81 -0.79
C TYR A 37 1.45 -2.67 -1.81
N PHE A 38 2.29 -1.69 -1.59
CA PHE A 38 2.46 -0.48 -2.40
C PHE A 38 3.87 -0.40 -2.94
N ASP A 39 4.02 0.18 -4.12
CA ASP A 39 5.31 0.28 -4.80
C ASP A 39 6.28 1.23 -4.06
N GLY A 40 7.57 0.90 -4.01
CA GLY A 40 8.60 1.73 -3.38
C GLY A 40 8.80 3.10 -4.03
N GLN A 41 8.33 3.29 -5.27
CA GLN A 41 8.33 4.58 -5.97
C GLN A 41 7.29 5.57 -5.42
N ASN A 42 6.36 5.14 -4.56
CA ASN A 42 5.44 6.08 -3.93
C ASN A 42 6.20 7.04 -3.02
N ALA A 43 5.80 8.31 -3.03
CA ALA A 43 6.34 9.29 -2.11
C ALA A 43 5.99 8.88 -0.67
N HIS A 44 7.00 8.80 0.19
CA HIS A 44 6.84 8.41 1.60
C HIS A 44 5.81 9.30 2.34
N LYS A 45 5.72 10.58 1.97
CA LYS A 45 4.70 11.51 2.51
C LYS A 45 3.27 11.08 2.19
N ASP A 46 3.02 10.52 1.01
CA ASP A 46 1.69 10.05 0.61
C ASP A 46 1.31 8.76 1.36
N MET A 47 2.28 7.86 1.62
CA MET A 47 2.08 6.68 2.48
C MET A 47 1.72 7.07 3.92
N GLN A 48 2.44 8.02 4.51
CA GLN A 48 2.13 8.53 5.86
C GLN A 48 0.75 9.20 5.91
N LYS A 49 0.38 9.97 4.88
CA LYS A 49 -0.97 10.57 4.80
C LYS A 49 -2.05 9.51 4.71
N ALA A 50 -1.81 8.45 3.95
CA ALA A 50 -2.74 7.34 3.83
C ALA A 50 -2.94 6.63 5.16
N GLN A 51 -1.85 6.27 5.84
CA GLN A 51 -1.90 5.74 7.21
C GLN A 51 -2.71 6.64 8.15
N ASN A 52 -2.42 7.94 8.18
CA ASN A 52 -3.07 8.89 9.08
C ASN A 52 -4.57 9.05 8.76
N THR A 53 -4.94 9.04 7.47
CA THR A 53 -6.34 9.08 7.04
C THR A 53 -7.11 7.87 7.54
N ILE A 54 -6.54 6.67 7.36
CA ILE A 54 -7.19 5.43 7.80
C ILE A 54 -7.24 5.36 9.35
N GLN A 55 -6.20 5.83 10.04
CA GLN A 55 -6.18 5.92 11.51
C GLN A 55 -7.23 6.90 12.05
N LYS A 56 -7.48 8.02 11.36
CA LYS A 56 -8.56 8.96 11.71
C LYS A 56 -9.95 8.35 11.56
N ASP A 57 -10.11 7.40 10.65
CA ASP A 57 -11.35 6.64 10.46
C ASP A 57 -11.58 5.58 11.56
N GLY A 58 -10.61 5.42 12.47
CA GLY A 58 -10.71 4.55 13.66
C GLY A 58 -10.05 3.18 13.52
N TYR A 59 -9.42 2.88 12.38
CA TYR A 59 -8.70 1.62 12.17
C TYR A 59 -7.26 1.72 12.65
N ARG A 60 -6.66 0.61 13.08
CA ARG A 60 -5.22 0.61 13.38
C ARG A 60 -4.46 0.27 12.11
N VAL A 61 -3.45 1.07 11.80
CA VAL A 61 -2.65 0.88 10.58
C VAL A 61 -1.16 0.88 10.89
N GLN A 62 -0.47 -0.17 10.46
CA GLN A 62 0.98 -0.26 10.45
C GLN A 62 1.49 -0.06 9.02
N LEU A 63 2.51 0.77 8.87
CA LEU A 63 3.26 0.96 7.63
C LEU A 63 4.64 0.35 7.84
N ASN A 64 4.98 -0.64 7.02
CA ASN A 64 6.28 -1.30 7.00
C ASN A 64 6.96 -1.11 5.64
N GLU A 65 8.28 -1.12 5.64
CA GLU A 65 9.09 -1.14 4.41
C GLU A 65 9.66 -2.55 4.26
N VAL A 66 9.11 -3.31 3.32
CA VAL A 66 9.51 -4.68 3.05
C VAL A 66 10.56 -4.69 1.95
N ARG A 67 11.78 -5.10 2.29
CA ARG A 67 12.89 -5.24 1.35
C ARG A 67 12.89 -6.65 0.79
N TYR A 68 12.95 -6.79 -0.53
CA TYR A 68 12.90 -8.08 -1.23
C TYR A 68 14.20 -8.40 -1.99
N GLY A 69 15.25 -7.59 -1.82
CA GLY A 69 16.56 -7.80 -2.43
C GLY A 69 17.70 -7.35 -1.54
N LEU A 70 18.93 -7.65 -1.97
CA LEU A 70 20.17 -7.21 -1.32
C LEU A 70 20.44 -5.70 -1.58
N ASP A 71 19.90 -5.16 -2.67
CA ASP A 71 19.97 -3.73 -2.99
C ASP A 71 19.05 -2.90 -2.10
N GLU A 72 19.56 -1.78 -1.58
CA GLU A 72 18.80 -0.83 -0.76
C GLU A 72 17.63 -0.19 -1.51
N ASN A 73 17.64 -0.21 -2.84
CA ASN A 73 16.55 0.31 -3.68
C ASN A 73 15.41 -0.70 -3.91
N ASN A 74 15.58 -1.97 -3.53
CA ASN A 74 14.58 -3.01 -3.75
C ASN A 74 13.68 -3.18 -2.52
N TYR A 75 12.77 -2.22 -2.34
CA TYR A 75 11.76 -2.23 -1.28
C TYR A 75 10.36 -1.96 -1.81
N ILE A 76 9.37 -2.45 -1.08
CA ILE A 76 7.95 -2.14 -1.23
C ILE A 76 7.42 -1.63 0.11
N TYR A 77 6.37 -0.82 0.06
CA TYR A 77 5.64 -0.44 1.25
C TYR A 77 4.56 -1.48 1.54
N GLU A 78 4.40 -1.86 2.80
CA GLU A 78 3.33 -2.71 3.28
C GLU A 78 2.48 -1.90 4.25
N ILE A 79 1.18 -1.86 4.01
CA ILE A 79 0.20 -1.29 4.92
C ILE A 79 -0.65 -2.42 5.46
N HIS A 80 -0.61 -2.60 6.78
CA HIS A 80 -1.40 -3.58 7.50
C HIS A 80 -2.47 -2.89 8.34
N ILE A 81 -3.73 -3.17 8.03
CA ILE A 81 -4.91 -2.66 8.73
C ILE A 81 -5.40 -3.73 9.73
N ILE A 82 -5.42 -3.36 11.01
CA ILE A 82 -5.75 -4.20 12.19
C ILE A 82 -7.06 -3.72 12.82
#